data_AF-A0A1G6STJ8-F1
#
_entry.id   AF-A0A1G6STJ8-F1
#
_cell.length_a   1.000
_cell.length_b   1.000
_cell.length_c   1.000
_cell.angle_alpha   90.00
_cell.angle_beta   90.00
_cell.angle_gamma   90.00
#
_symmetry.space_group_name_H-M   'P 1'
#
loop_
_entity.id
_entity.type
_entity.pdbx_description
1 polymer ?
#
loop_
_entity_poly.entity_id
_entity_poly.type
_entity_poly.pdbx_seq_one_letter_code
_entity_poly.pdbx_strand_id
1 'polypeptide(L)'
;MTGVSVATLRTWEQRHGFPVPHRLPSGHRRYDASVVEAVLTVLRQREAGTRLETAIAEAQQPDGRSAPSVFAEVRRRSPHLEVHRLRKATVSALSRAIEDEFCARADQPVLFGGFQKRRFYEPVRDRWEDLATTARATLVMADFDGPLPGERAVRVRLTAESPLRREWFVVCDAHGLPALLTAWELPGQAGIGDQDREFEAIWTVDPRAVRNASRVCAATSLAVGAPGAELLVRQLAEPSSRPLDPSASARLFNRVVTYLDRQG
;
A
#
# COMPACT_ATOMS: atom_id res chain seq x y z
N MET A 1 -0.58 21.78 -4.03
CA MET A 1 0.51 22.64 -4.55
C MET A 1 1.84 22.02 -4.17
N THR A 2 2.89 22.12 -5.00
CA THR A 2 4.15 21.37 -4.83
C THR A 2 5.24 22.10 -4.05
N GLY A 3 5.09 23.40 -3.75
CA GLY A 3 6.14 24.22 -3.12
C GLY A 3 7.30 24.60 -4.04
N VAL A 4 7.32 24.12 -5.30
CA VAL A 4 8.37 24.41 -6.28
C VAL A 4 8.06 25.70 -7.03
N SER A 5 9.07 26.54 -7.20
CA SER A 5 8.91 27.79 -7.96
C SER A 5 8.57 27.53 -9.44
N VAL A 6 7.79 28.41 -10.05
CA VAL A 6 7.45 28.33 -11.47
C VAL A 6 8.72 28.36 -12.36
N ALA A 7 9.74 29.11 -11.96
CA ALA A 7 11.00 29.18 -12.67
C ALA A 7 11.74 27.82 -12.65
N THR A 8 11.75 27.13 -11.51
CA THR A 8 12.36 25.80 -11.37
C THR A 8 11.65 24.77 -12.25
N LEU A 9 10.31 24.77 -12.27
CA LEU A 9 9.55 23.86 -13.14
C LEU A 9 9.82 24.10 -14.62
N ARG A 10 9.99 25.36 -15.05
CA ARG A 10 10.36 25.69 -16.44
C ARG A 10 11.76 25.21 -16.79
N THR A 11 12.71 25.36 -15.87
CA THR A 11 14.08 24.87 -16.07
C THR A 11 14.10 23.35 -16.20
N TRP A 12 13.32 22.63 -15.40
CA TRP A 12 13.22 21.18 -15.52
C TRP A 12 12.52 20.77 -16.82
N GLU A 13 11.45 21.46 -17.24
CA GLU A 13 10.75 21.21 -18.52
C GLU A 13 11.75 21.34 -19.68
N GLN A 14 12.56 22.39 -19.68
CA GLN A 14 13.53 22.67 -20.74
C GLN A 14 14.71 21.68 -20.75
N ARG A 15 15.24 21.30 -19.58
CA ARG A 15 16.47 20.49 -19.49
C ARG A 15 16.23 18.98 -19.48
N HIS A 16 15.10 18.54 -18.91
CA HIS A 16 14.80 17.14 -18.66
C HIS A 16 13.48 16.70 -19.29
N GLY A 17 12.76 17.60 -19.99
CA GLY A 17 11.45 17.28 -20.55
C GLY A 17 10.38 17.02 -19.49
N PHE A 18 10.58 17.48 -18.25
CA PHE A 18 9.71 17.20 -17.10
C PHE A 18 9.51 18.43 -16.21
N PRO A 19 8.30 18.71 -15.69
CA PRO A 19 7.03 18.09 -16.04
C PRO A 19 6.55 18.52 -17.44
N VAL A 20 5.72 17.70 -18.09
CA VAL A 20 5.09 18.04 -19.37
C VAL A 20 3.73 18.71 -19.12
N PRO A 21 3.56 20.01 -19.41
CA PRO A 21 2.28 20.71 -19.26
C PRO A 21 1.35 20.54 -20.46
N HIS A 22 0.05 20.59 -20.20
CA HIS A 22 -0.94 20.91 -21.24
C HIS A 22 -0.90 22.40 -21.56
N ARG A 23 -0.76 22.74 -22.84
CA ARG A 23 -0.80 24.14 -23.31
C ARG A 23 -2.25 24.51 -23.64
N LEU A 24 -2.75 25.58 -23.03
CA LEU A 24 -4.05 26.16 -23.40
C LEU A 24 -3.92 26.98 -24.70
N PRO A 25 -5.04 27.27 -25.41
CA PRO A 25 -5.05 28.17 -26.57
C PRO A 25 -4.46 29.56 -26.28
N SER A 26 -4.52 30.01 -25.02
CA SER A 26 -3.92 31.25 -24.53
C SER A 26 -2.41 31.16 -24.27
N GLY A 27 -1.78 30.01 -24.47
CA GLY A 27 -0.35 29.78 -24.23
C GLY A 27 0.02 29.45 -22.78
N HIS A 28 -0.93 29.49 -21.85
CA HIS A 28 -0.69 29.14 -20.45
C HIS A 28 -0.47 27.63 -20.26
N ARG A 29 0.41 27.29 -19.30
CA ARG A 29 0.70 25.92 -18.87
C ARG A 29 -0.33 25.46 -17.84
N ARG A 30 -0.95 24.30 -18.06
CA ARG A 30 -1.72 23.59 -17.04
C ARG A 30 -1.09 22.24 -16.76
N TYR A 31 -1.19 21.83 -15.50
CA TYR A 31 -0.72 20.55 -15.01
C TYR A 31 -1.90 19.83 -14.39
N ASP A 32 -2.14 18.59 -14.80
CA ASP A 32 -3.14 17.74 -14.17
C ASP A 32 -2.62 17.16 -12.86
N ALA A 33 -3.53 16.58 -12.07
CA ALA A 33 -3.19 16.03 -10.75
C ALA A 33 -2.07 14.98 -10.80
N SER A 34 -2.05 14.15 -11.84
CA SER A 34 -0.98 13.15 -12.07
C SER A 34 0.39 13.79 -12.25
N VAL A 35 0.46 14.92 -12.96
CA VAL A 35 1.72 15.66 -13.17
C VAL A 35 2.17 16.31 -11.86
N VAL A 36 1.23 16.79 -11.05
CA VAL A 36 1.52 17.31 -9.70
C VAL A 36 2.07 16.20 -8.79
N GLU A 37 1.46 15.01 -8.82
CA GLU A 37 1.91 13.84 -8.06
C GLU A 37 3.32 13.37 -8.48
N ALA A 38 3.61 13.36 -9.78
CA ALA A 38 4.93 13.06 -10.29
C ALA A 38 5.98 14.06 -9.76
N VAL A 39 5.67 15.37 -9.79
CA VAL A 39 6.58 16.40 -9.26
C VAL A 39 6.81 16.22 -7.75
N LEU A 40 5.76 15.91 -6.97
CA LEU A 40 5.90 15.63 -5.54
C LEU A 40 6.77 14.39 -5.28
N THR A 41 6.68 13.38 -6.15
CA THR A 41 7.51 12.17 -6.07
C THR A 41 8.98 12.49 -6.32
N VAL A 42 9.29 13.29 -7.35
CA VAL A 42 10.65 13.78 -7.59
C VAL A 42 11.20 14.53 -6.39
N LEU A 43 10.40 15.40 -5.75
CA LEU A 43 10.85 16.16 -4.58
C LEU A 43 11.18 15.25 -3.39
N ARG A 44 10.30 14.30 -3.05
CA ARG A 44 10.54 13.33 -1.97
C ARG A 44 11.82 12.53 -2.20
N GLN A 45 12.04 12.07 -3.44
CA GLN A 45 13.24 11.31 -3.76
C GLN A 45 14.51 12.15 -3.66
N ARG A 46 14.44 13.44 -4.01
CA ARG A 46 15.57 14.37 -3.86
C ARG A 46 15.89 14.69 -2.41
N GLU A 47 14.87 14.84 -1.57
CA GLU A 47 15.05 14.97 -0.12
C GLU A 47 15.70 13.71 0.48
N ALA A 48 15.41 12.54 -0.10
CA ALA A 48 16.05 11.26 0.23
C ALA A 48 17.45 11.06 -0.42
N GLY A 49 18.02 12.09 -1.06
CA GLY A 49 19.38 12.03 -1.64
C GLY A 49 19.47 11.44 -3.05
N THR A 50 18.34 11.15 -3.69
CA THR A 50 18.31 10.67 -5.09
C THR A 50 18.69 11.81 -6.04
N ARG A 51 19.48 11.50 -7.07
CA ARG A 51 19.82 12.48 -8.13
C ARG A 51 18.58 12.89 -8.92
N LEU A 52 18.52 14.16 -9.33
CA LEU A 52 17.35 14.74 -10.01
C LEU A 52 16.99 13.96 -11.28
N GLU A 53 17.98 13.57 -12.10
CA GLU A 53 17.73 12.86 -13.35
C GLU A 53 17.13 11.46 -13.11
N THR A 54 17.64 10.73 -12.12
CA THR A 54 17.10 9.43 -11.72
C THR A 54 15.67 9.58 -11.21
N ALA A 55 15.43 10.58 -10.37
CA ALA A 55 14.11 10.81 -9.82
C ALA A 55 13.07 11.20 -10.87
N ILE A 56 13.48 12.02 -11.86
CA ILE A 56 12.64 12.36 -13.01
C ILE A 56 12.37 11.12 -13.86
N ALA A 57 13.39 10.32 -14.18
CA ALA A 57 13.23 9.12 -15.00
C ALA A 57 12.27 8.10 -14.35
N GLU A 58 12.35 7.93 -13.03
CA GLU A 58 11.43 7.07 -12.27
C GLU A 58 10.01 7.64 -12.21
N ALA A 59 9.86 8.96 -12.04
CA ALA A 59 8.56 9.62 -11.98
C ALA A 59 7.88 9.79 -13.36
N GLN A 60 8.65 9.69 -14.45
CA GLN A 60 8.16 9.75 -15.84
C GLN A 60 7.77 8.38 -16.40
N GLN A 61 8.06 7.28 -15.71
CA GLN A 61 7.59 5.98 -16.17
C GLN A 61 6.05 6.00 -16.22
N PRO A 62 5.45 5.67 -17.38
CA PRO A 62 4.02 5.82 -17.58
C PRO A 62 3.26 4.76 -16.75
N ASP A 63 2.87 5.12 -15.54
CA ASP A 63 1.77 4.47 -14.82
C ASP A 63 0.42 4.87 -15.47
N GLY A 64 0.28 4.58 -16.77
CA GLY A 64 -0.96 4.72 -17.50
C GLY A 64 -1.95 3.64 -17.06
N ARG A 65 -2.86 3.99 -16.14
CA ARG A 65 -3.92 3.11 -15.58
C ARG A 65 -3.41 1.93 -14.73
N SER A 66 -2.26 2.06 -14.07
CA SER A 66 -1.86 1.11 -13.03
C SER A 66 -2.70 1.39 -11.77
N ALA A 67 -3.22 0.34 -11.12
CA ALA A 67 -3.93 0.49 -9.87
C ALA A 67 -3.04 1.24 -8.86
N PRO A 68 -3.58 2.20 -8.09
CA PRO A 68 -2.77 3.06 -7.23
C PRO A 68 -1.99 2.24 -6.20
N SER A 69 -0.89 2.77 -5.67
CA SER A 69 -0.27 2.23 -4.45
C SER A 69 -1.26 2.40 -3.29
N VAL A 70 -1.31 1.42 -2.37
CA VAL A 70 -2.10 1.51 -1.13
C VAL A 70 -1.59 2.67 -0.29
N PHE A 71 -0.28 2.80 -0.11
CA PHE A 71 0.33 3.90 0.65
C PHE A 71 -0.03 5.27 0.05
N ALA A 72 0.11 5.43 -1.27
CA ALA A 72 -0.20 6.67 -1.97
C ALA A 72 -1.70 7.02 -1.89
N GLU A 73 -2.58 6.04 -2.04
CA GLU A 73 -4.03 6.24 -1.95
C GLU A 73 -4.43 6.74 -0.55
N VAL A 74 -3.90 6.09 0.49
CA VAL A 74 -4.20 6.40 1.88
C VAL A 74 -3.67 7.78 2.25
N ARG A 75 -2.44 8.12 1.83
CA ARG A 75 -1.87 9.47 1.97
C ARG A 75 -2.75 10.54 1.33
N ARG A 76 -3.28 10.27 0.13
CA ARG A 76 -4.09 11.24 -0.61
C ARG A 76 -5.46 11.45 0.02
N ARG A 77 -6.13 10.39 0.47
CA ARG A 77 -7.51 10.46 0.99
C ARG A 77 -7.59 10.72 2.49
N SER A 78 -6.54 10.39 3.23
CA SER A 78 -6.46 10.56 4.69
C SER A 78 -5.15 11.27 5.07
N PRO A 79 -4.96 12.54 4.66
CA PRO A 79 -3.72 13.28 4.90
C PRO A 79 -3.43 13.59 6.38
N HIS A 80 -4.42 13.38 7.25
CA HIS A 80 -4.31 13.50 8.71
C HIS A 80 -3.64 12.29 9.37
N LEU A 81 -3.52 11.16 8.66
CA LEU A 81 -2.80 9.99 9.18
C LEU A 81 -1.30 10.26 9.18
N GLU A 82 -0.68 9.94 10.31
CA GLU A 82 0.76 10.08 10.47
C GLU A 82 1.51 9.03 9.64
N VAL A 83 2.67 9.45 9.11
CA VAL A 83 3.62 8.53 8.47
C VAL A 83 4.75 8.33 9.45
N HIS A 84 4.97 7.09 9.84
CA HIS A 84 5.99 6.72 10.79
C HIS A 84 7.21 6.14 10.06
N ARG A 85 8.40 6.40 10.59
CA ARG A 85 9.62 5.65 10.23
C ARG A 85 9.81 4.52 11.23
N LEU A 86 9.69 3.29 10.76
CA LEU A 86 9.72 2.09 11.60
C LEU A 86 10.76 1.10 11.07
N ARG A 87 11.40 0.36 11.97
CA ARG A 87 12.26 -0.77 11.58
C ARG A 87 11.42 -1.95 11.09
N LYS A 88 12.03 -2.85 10.31
CA LYS A 88 11.38 -4.06 9.81
C LYS A 88 10.84 -4.92 10.94
N ALA A 89 11.57 -5.03 12.05
CA ALA A 89 11.11 -5.75 13.24
C ALA A 89 9.77 -5.19 13.75
N THR A 90 9.65 -3.86 13.83
CA THR A 90 8.42 -3.16 14.25
C THR A 90 7.28 -3.34 13.25
N VAL A 91 7.54 -3.21 11.95
CA VAL A 91 6.53 -3.46 10.90
C VAL A 91 6.01 -4.90 10.96
N SER A 92 6.92 -5.87 11.14
CA SER A 92 6.58 -7.29 11.25
C SER A 92 5.77 -7.58 12.52
N ALA A 93 6.14 -6.96 13.65
CA ALA A 93 5.39 -7.05 14.91
C ALA A 93 3.96 -6.51 14.76
N LEU A 94 3.80 -5.34 14.13
CA LEU A 94 2.48 -4.77 13.82
C LEU A 94 1.65 -5.70 12.94
N SER A 95 2.24 -6.25 11.87
CA SER A 95 1.55 -7.22 10.99
C SER A 95 1.02 -8.42 11.76
N ARG A 96 1.87 -9.04 12.59
CA ARG A 96 1.50 -10.23 13.36
C ARG A 96 0.39 -9.91 14.37
N ALA A 97 0.45 -8.75 15.03
CA ALA A 97 -0.59 -8.31 15.95
C ALA A 97 -1.94 -8.13 15.24
N ILE A 98 -1.93 -7.51 14.06
CA ILE A 98 -3.11 -7.31 13.20
C ILE A 98 -3.69 -8.67 12.79
N GLU A 99 -2.88 -9.53 12.19
CA GLU A 99 -3.29 -10.85 11.72
C GLU A 99 -3.84 -11.74 12.86
N ASP A 100 -3.21 -11.74 14.04
CA ASP A 100 -3.68 -12.54 15.18
C ASP A 100 -4.99 -12.04 15.77
N GLU A 101 -5.18 -10.72 15.87
CA GLU A 101 -6.45 -10.17 16.36
C GLU A 101 -7.59 -10.55 15.41
N PHE A 102 -7.32 -10.67 14.11
CA PHE A 102 -8.32 -11.13 13.15
C PHE A 102 -8.55 -12.62 13.17
N CYS A 103 -7.50 -13.43 13.31
CA CYS A 103 -7.65 -14.86 13.48
C CYS A 103 -8.53 -15.20 14.70
N ALA A 104 -8.46 -14.37 15.75
CA ALA A 104 -9.27 -14.53 16.96
C ALA A 104 -10.74 -14.10 16.80
N ARG A 105 -11.14 -13.51 15.66
CA ARG A 105 -12.49 -12.96 15.45
C ARG A 105 -13.26 -13.73 14.36
N ALA A 106 -14.56 -13.89 14.59
CA ALA A 106 -15.49 -14.48 13.62
C ALA A 106 -16.21 -13.41 12.78
N ASP A 107 -15.48 -12.39 12.31
CA ASP A 107 -16.06 -11.20 11.64
C ASP A 107 -16.08 -11.29 10.10
N GLN A 108 -15.71 -12.45 9.53
CA GLN A 108 -15.67 -12.71 8.08
C GLN A 108 -15.06 -11.56 7.24
N PRO A 109 -13.82 -11.14 7.53
CA PRO A 109 -13.18 -10.02 6.83
C PRO A 109 -12.97 -10.30 5.34
N VAL A 110 -12.74 -9.22 4.58
CA VAL A 110 -11.95 -9.30 3.34
C VAL A 110 -10.51 -8.97 3.70
N LEU A 111 -9.59 -9.90 3.46
CA LEU A 111 -8.18 -9.79 3.79
C LEU A 111 -7.33 -9.64 2.52
N PHE A 112 -6.40 -8.69 2.52
CA PHE A 112 -5.41 -8.51 1.47
C PHE A 112 -4.00 -8.49 2.07
N GLY A 113 -3.08 -9.22 1.45
CA GLY A 113 -1.65 -9.25 1.81
C GLY A 113 -0.78 -8.90 0.63
N GLY A 114 -0.03 -7.80 0.73
CA GLY A 114 0.98 -7.40 -0.24
C GLY A 114 2.35 -7.90 0.15
N PHE A 115 2.84 -8.92 -0.54
CA PHE A 115 4.13 -9.54 -0.26
C PHE A 115 5.24 -9.10 -1.21
N GLN A 116 4.91 -8.33 -2.25
CA GLN A 116 5.78 -7.94 -3.35
C GLN A 116 6.26 -9.15 -4.16
N LYS A 117 7.06 -10.02 -3.55
CA LYS A 117 7.68 -11.21 -4.13
C LYS A 117 7.16 -12.50 -3.49
N ARG A 118 6.97 -13.54 -4.30
CA ARG A 118 6.51 -14.88 -3.87
C ARG A 118 7.32 -15.42 -2.69
N ARG A 119 8.64 -15.25 -2.72
CA ARG A 119 9.56 -15.71 -1.66
C ARG A 119 9.26 -15.14 -0.26
N PHE A 120 8.56 -14.00 -0.19
CA PHE A 120 8.15 -13.39 1.08
C PHE A 120 6.80 -13.92 1.57
N TYR A 121 5.97 -14.47 0.68
CA TYR A 121 4.72 -15.12 1.02
C TYR A 121 4.89 -16.58 1.44
N GLU A 122 5.73 -17.35 0.73
CA GLU A 122 5.86 -18.80 0.95
C GLU A 122 6.13 -19.19 2.43
N PRO A 123 6.97 -18.49 3.20
CA PRO A 123 7.19 -18.81 4.61
C PRO A 123 5.97 -18.60 5.53
N VAL A 124 4.98 -17.81 5.10
CA VAL A 124 3.76 -17.49 5.86
C VAL A 124 2.50 -18.03 5.19
N ARG A 125 2.64 -18.88 4.16
CA ARG A 125 1.53 -19.42 3.38
C ARG A 125 0.49 -20.10 4.26
N ASP A 126 0.91 -21.06 5.10
CA ASP A 126 -0.01 -21.86 5.92
C ASP A 126 -0.83 -20.96 6.86
N ARG A 127 -0.19 -19.95 7.43
CA ARG A 127 -0.86 -18.95 8.27
C ARG A 127 -1.92 -18.16 7.50
N TRP A 128 -1.67 -17.81 6.24
CA TRP A 128 -2.64 -17.11 5.41
C TRP A 128 -3.77 -18.03 4.92
N GLU A 129 -3.52 -19.33 4.76
CA GLU A 129 -4.56 -20.34 4.55
C GLU A 129 -5.45 -20.52 5.79
N ASP A 130 -4.87 -20.48 6.99
CA ASP A 130 -5.62 -20.48 8.25
C ASP A 130 -6.53 -19.24 8.35
N LEU A 131 -5.99 -18.05 8.08
CA LEU A 131 -6.77 -16.80 8.03
C LEU A 131 -7.89 -16.87 6.98
N ALA A 132 -7.63 -17.51 5.83
CA ALA A 132 -8.63 -17.70 4.78
C ALA A 132 -9.76 -18.67 5.17
N THR A 133 -9.63 -19.42 6.26
CA THR A 133 -10.69 -20.31 6.74
C THR A 133 -11.87 -19.56 7.34
N THR A 134 -11.64 -18.41 7.97
CA THR A 134 -12.68 -17.59 8.61
C THR A 134 -13.01 -16.31 7.83
N ALA A 135 -12.15 -15.91 6.89
CA ALA A 135 -12.37 -14.76 6.02
C ALA A 135 -13.43 -15.04 4.95
N ARG A 136 -14.17 -13.99 4.57
CA ARG A 136 -15.06 -14.01 3.41
C ARG A 136 -14.27 -14.12 2.10
N ALA A 137 -13.13 -13.45 2.04
CA ALA A 137 -12.18 -13.53 0.94
C ALA A 137 -10.78 -13.18 1.45
N THR A 138 -9.78 -13.94 1.01
CA THR A 138 -8.38 -13.65 1.27
C THR A 138 -7.63 -13.59 -0.04
N LEU A 139 -6.93 -12.48 -0.28
CA LEU A 139 -6.16 -12.25 -1.50
C LEU A 139 -4.70 -11.96 -1.13
N VAL A 140 -3.79 -12.71 -1.71
CA VAL A 140 -2.35 -12.55 -1.52
C VAL A 140 -1.73 -12.04 -2.81
N MET A 141 -0.93 -10.98 -2.72
CA MET A 141 -0.44 -10.22 -3.87
C MET A 141 1.08 -10.27 -3.93
N ALA A 142 1.61 -10.88 -4.99
CA ALA A 142 3.05 -10.99 -5.23
C ALA A 142 3.34 -11.23 -6.71
N ASP A 143 4.61 -11.36 -7.12
CA ASP A 143 5.02 -11.83 -8.47
C ASP A 143 4.77 -13.32 -8.70
N PHE A 144 3.57 -13.81 -8.38
CA PHE A 144 3.19 -15.17 -8.67
C PHE A 144 3.19 -15.45 -10.17
N ASP A 145 3.65 -16.62 -10.57
CA ASP A 145 3.65 -17.08 -11.97
C ASP A 145 2.27 -17.54 -12.46
N GLY A 146 1.30 -17.64 -11.56
CA GLY A 146 -0.08 -18.01 -11.86
C GLY A 146 -0.85 -18.40 -10.58
N PRO A 147 -2.15 -18.72 -10.71
CA PRO A 147 -2.92 -19.28 -9.60
C PRO A 147 -2.38 -20.67 -9.22
N LEU A 148 -2.53 -21.05 -7.95
CA LEU A 148 -2.35 -22.43 -7.49
C LEU A 148 -3.72 -23.02 -7.12
N PRO A 149 -4.16 -24.11 -7.77
CA PRO A 149 -5.41 -24.77 -7.43
C PRO A 149 -5.40 -25.31 -5.99
N GLY A 150 -6.55 -25.23 -5.31
CA GLY A 150 -6.76 -25.83 -3.99
C GLY A 150 -6.42 -24.94 -2.79
N GLU A 151 -5.82 -23.77 -3.01
CA GLU A 151 -5.61 -22.77 -1.97
C GLU A 151 -6.87 -21.94 -1.72
N ARG A 152 -7.14 -21.64 -0.45
CA ARG A 152 -8.23 -20.74 -0.04
C ARG A 152 -7.85 -19.28 -0.28
N ALA A 153 -6.58 -18.94 -0.08
CA ALA A 153 -6.07 -17.62 -0.41
C ALA A 153 -5.91 -17.47 -1.93
N VAL A 154 -6.59 -16.49 -2.51
CA VAL A 154 -6.49 -16.20 -3.94
C VAL A 154 -5.15 -15.51 -4.21
N ARG A 155 -4.28 -16.18 -4.98
CA ARG A 155 -3.03 -15.59 -5.48
C ARG A 155 -3.33 -14.58 -6.59
N VAL A 156 -2.96 -13.33 -6.35
CA VAL A 156 -3.06 -12.22 -7.30
C VAL A 156 -1.66 -11.88 -7.81
N ARG A 157 -1.44 -12.03 -9.11
CA ARG A 157 -0.16 -11.67 -9.74
C ARG A 157 0.00 -10.15 -9.81
N LEU A 158 1.08 -9.65 -9.23
CA LEU A 158 1.56 -8.29 -9.44
C LEU A 158 2.49 -8.26 -10.65
N THR A 159 2.13 -7.47 -11.66
CA THR A 159 2.99 -7.20 -12.81
C THR A 159 4.23 -6.41 -12.40
N ALA A 160 5.28 -6.40 -13.24
CA ALA A 160 6.50 -5.64 -12.96
C ALA A 160 6.23 -4.14 -12.78
N GLU A 161 5.23 -3.62 -13.50
CA GLU A 161 4.80 -2.21 -13.48
C GLU A 161 3.84 -1.88 -12.33
N SER A 162 3.44 -2.85 -11.49
CA SER A 162 2.52 -2.56 -10.40
C SER A 162 3.24 -1.80 -9.28
N PRO A 163 2.73 -0.64 -8.82
CA PRO A 163 3.28 0.07 -7.66
C PRO A 163 3.30 -0.80 -6.39
N LEU A 164 2.37 -1.76 -6.29
CA LEU A 164 2.30 -2.73 -5.19
C LEU A 164 3.52 -3.66 -5.12
N ARG A 165 4.40 -3.69 -6.15
CA ARG A 165 5.70 -4.38 -6.11
C ARG A 165 6.71 -3.72 -5.17
N ARG A 166 6.46 -2.48 -4.76
CA ARG A 166 7.40 -1.64 -3.98
C ARG A 166 6.96 -1.42 -2.53
N GLU A 167 5.79 -1.94 -2.16
CA GLU A 167 5.25 -1.82 -0.81
C GLU A 167 4.80 -3.16 -0.28
N TRP A 168 4.91 -3.31 1.03
CA TRP A 168 4.34 -4.40 1.79
C TRP A 168 3.08 -3.88 2.50
N PHE A 169 2.03 -4.70 2.57
CA PHE A 169 0.82 -4.29 3.30
C PHE A 169 0.02 -5.48 3.83
N VAL A 170 -0.76 -5.22 4.87
CA VAL A 170 -1.89 -6.04 5.30
C VAL A 170 -3.11 -5.14 5.43
N VAL A 171 -4.21 -5.53 4.78
CA VAL A 171 -5.50 -4.84 4.85
C VAL A 171 -6.54 -5.84 5.30
N CYS A 172 -7.19 -5.55 6.42
CA CYS A 172 -8.35 -6.31 6.86
C CYS A 172 -9.57 -5.40 6.91
N ASP A 173 -10.48 -5.66 6.00
CA ASP A 173 -11.75 -4.95 5.89
C ASP A 173 -12.84 -5.73 6.61
N ALA A 174 -12.91 -5.53 7.93
CA ALA A 174 -13.94 -6.07 8.81
C ALA A 174 -14.85 -4.96 9.34
N HIS A 175 -16.06 -5.33 9.74
CA HIS A 175 -17.04 -4.38 10.28
C HIS A 175 -16.74 -3.94 11.73
N GLY A 176 -16.20 -4.83 12.58
CA GLY A 176 -15.95 -4.53 14.00
C GLY A 176 -14.56 -3.96 14.29
N LEU A 177 -13.56 -4.36 13.50
CA LEU A 177 -12.19 -3.89 13.59
C LEU A 177 -11.55 -3.88 12.19
N PRO A 178 -11.74 -2.84 11.39
CA PRO A 178 -10.94 -2.65 10.20
C PRO A 178 -9.51 -2.28 10.64
N ALA A 179 -8.50 -2.84 9.98
CA ALA A 179 -7.12 -2.39 10.17
C ALA A 179 -6.35 -2.42 8.85
N LEU A 180 -5.45 -1.46 8.72
CA LEU A 180 -4.52 -1.31 7.62
C LEU A 180 -3.13 -1.13 8.23
N LEU A 181 -2.14 -1.81 7.66
CA LEU A 181 -0.74 -1.44 7.73
C LEU A 181 -0.18 -1.50 6.32
N THR A 182 0.42 -0.42 5.86
CA THR A 182 1.14 -0.34 4.58
C THR A 182 2.50 0.28 4.82
N ALA A 183 3.53 -0.29 4.22
CA ALA A 183 4.90 0.13 4.43
C ALA A 183 5.71 0.00 3.15
N TRP A 184 6.62 0.93 2.91
CA TRP A 184 7.60 0.82 1.84
C TRP A 184 8.99 1.09 2.38
N GLU A 185 9.97 0.37 1.83
CA GLU A 185 11.33 0.42 2.33
C GLU A 185 12.07 1.66 1.81
N LEU A 186 12.81 2.33 2.70
CA LEU A 186 13.64 3.45 2.30
C LEU A 186 14.81 2.99 1.41
N PRO A 187 15.18 3.74 0.37
CA PRO A 187 16.34 3.42 -0.46
C PRO A 187 17.66 3.56 0.31
N GLY A 188 18.73 2.95 -0.20
CA GLY A 188 20.09 3.15 0.33
C GLY A 188 20.46 2.27 1.53
N GLN A 189 19.68 1.24 1.84
CA GLN A 189 19.87 0.40 3.03
C GLN A 189 20.72 -0.87 2.77
N ALA A 190 21.62 -0.81 1.79
CA ALA A 190 22.55 -1.91 1.53
C ALA A 190 23.51 -2.10 2.71
N GLY A 191 23.61 -3.32 3.22
CA GLY A 191 24.48 -3.65 4.37
C GLY A 191 23.85 -3.42 5.75
N ILE A 192 22.62 -2.88 5.82
CA ILE A 192 21.84 -2.84 7.08
C ILE A 192 21.29 -4.24 7.37
N GLY A 193 21.37 -4.67 8.64
CA GLY A 193 20.80 -5.94 9.08
C GLY A 193 19.31 -6.01 8.77
N ASP A 194 18.81 -7.18 8.34
CA ASP A 194 17.45 -7.28 7.77
C ASP A 194 16.36 -6.74 8.72
N GLN A 195 16.48 -6.98 10.02
CA GLN A 195 15.53 -6.51 11.04
C GLN A 195 15.61 -5.01 11.31
N ASP A 196 16.76 -4.38 11.05
CA ASP A 196 17.04 -2.97 11.31
C ASP A 196 16.74 -2.06 10.11
N ARG A 197 16.40 -2.62 8.96
CA ARG A 197 15.98 -1.86 7.77
C ARG A 197 14.75 -1.01 8.11
N GLU A 198 14.77 0.24 7.69
CA GLU A 198 13.77 1.26 7.94
C GLU A 198 12.73 1.34 6.82
N PHE A 199 11.50 1.60 7.22
CA PHE A 199 10.34 1.69 6.36
C PHE A 199 9.56 2.94 6.71
N GLU A 200 9.02 3.60 5.69
CA GLU A 200 7.92 4.53 5.89
C GLU A 200 6.62 3.74 5.92
N ALA A 201 5.88 3.86 7.02
CA ALA A 201 4.70 3.07 7.29
C ALA A 201 3.52 3.94 7.72
N ILE A 202 2.33 3.53 7.31
CA ILE A 202 1.05 4.02 7.83
C ILE A 202 0.31 2.82 8.39
N TRP A 203 -0.18 2.95 9.62
CA TRP A 203 -1.09 1.99 10.21
C TRP A 203 -2.30 2.71 10.80
N THR A 204 -3.48 2.11 10.70
CA THR A 204 -4.72 2.73 11.15
C THR A 204 -5.83 1.71 11.31
N VAL A 205 -6.80 2.06 12.16
CA VAL A 205 -8.10 1.39 12.27
C VAL A 205 -9.24 2.25 11.73
N ASP A 206 -8.95 3.35 11.02
CA ASP A 206 -9.98 4.17 10.37
C ASP A 206 -10.70 3.36 9.26
N PRO A 207 -12.02 3.09 9.40
CA PRO A 207 -12.77 2.33 8.40
C PRO A 207 -12.71 2.93 7.00
N ARG A 208 -12.60 4.26 6.86
CA ARG A 208 -12.53 4.92 5.56
C ARG A 208 -11.19 4.68 4.88
N ALA A 209 -10.09 4.81 5.62
CA ALA A 209 -8.75 4.54 5.11
C ALA A 209 -8.59 3.07 4.70
N VAL A 210 -9.06 2.15 5.55
CA VAL A 210 -9.06 0.70 5.27
C VAL A 210 -9.89 0.39 4.02
N ARG A 211 -11.11 0.93 3.92
CA ARG A 211 -11.97 0.71 2.74
C ARG A 211 -11.35 1.25 1.45
N ASN A 212 -10.65 2.39 1.51
CA ASN A 212 -9.93 2.91 0.34
C ASN A 212 -8.79 1.97 -0.07
N ALA A 213 -7.99 1.48 0.88
CA ALA A 213 -6.94 0.49 0.63
C ALA A 213 -7.50 -0.82 0.04
N SER A 214 -8.62 -1.33 0.57
CA SER A 214 -9.29 -2.52 0.03
C SER A 214 -9.73 -2.33 -1.43
N ARG A 215 -10.22 -1.15 -1.78
CA ARG A 215 -10.63 -0.83 -3.16
C ARG A 215 -9.46 -0.81 -4.12
N VAL A 216 -8.30 -0.32 -3.68
CA VAL A 216 -7.05 -0.41 -4.45
C VAL A 216 -6.73 -1.87 -4.75
N CYS A 217 -6.68 -2.70 -3.71
CA CYS A 217 -6.36 -4.12 -3.86
C CYS A 217 -7.38 -4.84 -4.75
N ALA A 218 -8.68 -4.59 -4.58
CA ALA A 218 -9.71 -5.19 -5.41
C ALA A 218 -9.62 -4.74 -6.88
N ALA A 219 -9.31 -3.46 -7.14
CA ALA A 219 -9.09 -2.96 -8.49
C ALA A 219 -7.85 -3.60 -9.14
N THR A 220 -6.74 -3.76 -8.41
CA THR A 220 -5.56 -4.49 -8.90
C THR A 220 -5.91 -5.94 -9.24
N SER A 221 -6.68 -6.60 -8.37
CA SER A 221 -7.11 -7.99 -8.55
C SER A 221 -7.98 -8.13 -9.81
N LEU A 222 -8.89 -7.17 -10.04
CA LEU A 222 -9.73 -7.14 -11.23
C LEU A 222 -8.90 -6.93 -12.51
N ALA A 223 -7.93 -6.02 -12.46
CA ALA A 223 -7.09 -5.69 -13.62
C ALA A 223 -6.29 -6.89 -14.15
N VAL A 224 -5.96 -7.86 -13.28
CA VAL A 224 -5.24 -9.09 -13.65
C VAL A 224 -6.15 -10.32 -13.78
N GLY A 225 -7.47 -10.13 -13.72
CA GLY A 225 -8.45 -11.21 -13.88
C GLY A 225 -8.45 -12.23 -12.73
N ALA A 226 -8.13 -11.80 -11.50
CA ALA A 226 -8.13 -12.70 -10.35
C ALA A 226 -9.54 -13.26 -10.07
N PRO A 227 -9.66 -14.55 -9.70
CA PRO A 227 -10.95 -15.16 -9.38
C PRO A 227 -11.74 -14.37 -8.34
N GLY A 228 -13.03 -14.11 -8.61
CA GLY A 228 -13.92 -13.40 -7.69
C GLY A 228 -13.73 -11.88 -7.60
N ALA A 229 -12.76 -11.30 -8.32
CA ALA A 229 -12.45 -9.86 -8.21
C ALA A 229 -13.62 -8.94 -8.63
N GLU A 230 -14.43 -9.33 -9.61
CA GLU A 230 -15.62 -8.55 -10.02
C GLU A 230 -16.64 -8.40 -8.88
N LEU A 231 -16.96 -9.51 -8.21
CA LEU A 231 -17.86 -9.51 -7.06
C LEU A 231 -17.25 -8.69 -5.92
N LEU A 232 -15.96 -8.83 -5.69
CA LEU A 232 -15.26 -8.11 -4.63
C LEU A 232 -15.28 -6.59 -4.82
N VAL A 233 -15.03 -6.11 -6.05
CA VAL A 233 -15.14 -4.69 -6.40
C VAL A 233 -16.55 -4.16 -6.14
N ARG A 234 -17.59 -4.92 -6.52
CA ARG A 234 -18.99 -4.54 -6.24
C ARG A 234 -19.26 -4.46 -4.74
N GLN A 235 -18.84 -5.46 -3.96
CA GLN A 235 -19.03 -5.48 -2.50
C GLN A 235 -18.31 -4.33 -1.78
N LEU A 236 -17.12 -3.96 -2.25
CA LEU A 236 -16.34 -2.88 -1.65
C LEU A 236 -16.76 -1.48 -2.11
N ALA A 237 -17.62 -1.37 -3.14
CA ALA A 237 -18.20 -0.09 -3.57
C ALA A 237 -19.10 0.53 -2.50
N GLU A 238 -19.74 -0.29 -1.67
CA GLU A 238 -20.54 0.17 -0.55
C GLU A 238 -19.66 0.73 0.59
N PRO A 239 -20.06 1.85 1.23
CA PRO A 239 -19.35 2.39 2.38
C PRO A 239 -19.48 1.46 3.59
N SER A 240 -18.40 1.30 4.36
CA SER A 240 -18.49 0.64 5.67
C SER A 240 -19.27 1.54 6.62
N SER A 241 -20.37 1.02 7.17
CA SER A 241 -21.36 1.77 7.95
C SER A 241 -21.40 1.42 9.44
N ARG A 242 -20.48 0.57 9.93
CA ARG A 242 -20.47 0.16 11.34
C ARG A 242 -19.44 0.94 12.18
N PRO A 243 -19.81 1.36 13.41
CA PRO A 243 -18.86 1.92 14.36
C PRO A 243 -17.78 0.91 14.75
N LEU A 244 -16.59 1.42 15.07
CA LEU A 244 -15.50 0.62 15.63
C LEU A 244 -15.90 0.03 16.99
N ASP A 245 -15.49 -1.22 17.24
CA ASP A 245 -15.55 -1.84 18.57
C ASP A 245 -14.34 -1.34 19.40
N PRO A 246 -14.53 -0.48 20.42
CA PRO A 246 -13.42 0.06 21.21
C PRO A 246 -12.62 -1.03 21.93
N SER A 247 -13.28 -2.13 22.33
CA SER A 247 -12.60 -3.26 22.96
C SER A 247 -11.71 -4.02 21.98
N ALA A 248 -12.08 -4.07 20.69
CA ALA A 248 -11.23 -4.65 19.66
C ALA A 248 -9.98 -3.82 19.41
N SER A 249 -10.12 -2.50 19.33
CA SER A 249 -8.98 -1.58 19.20
C SER A 249 -8.01 -1.70 20.38
N ALA A 250 -8.53 -1.80 21.61
CA ALA A 250 -7.70 -1.99 22.80
C ALA A 250 -6.95 -3.34 22.78
N ARG A 251 -7.59 -4.44 22.37
CA ARG A 251 -6.93 -5.75 22.23
C ARG A 251 -5.83 -5.72 21.17
N LEU A 252 -6.09 -5.12 20.02
CA LEU A 252 -5.08 -4.94 18.97
C LEU A 252 -3.87 -4.17 19.50
N PHE A 253 -4.10 -3.05 20.18
CA PHE A 253 -3.03 -2.25 20.78
C PHE A 253 -2.20 -3.06 21.80
N ASN A 254 -2.84 -3.79 22.70
CA ASN A 254 -2.15 -4.64 23.69
C ASN A 254 -1.31 -5.75 23.02
N ARG A 255 -1.80 -6.34 21.93
CA ARG A 255 -1.04 -7.31 21.14
C ARG A 255 0.18 -6.67 20.50
N VAL A 256 0.04 -5.47 19.94
CA VAL A 256 1.17 -4.71 19.37
C VAL A 256 2.25 -4.51 20.43
N VAL A 257 1.90 -4.04 21.62
CA VAL A 257 2.86 -3.85 22.73
C VAL A 257 3.58 -5.16 23.07
N THR A 258 2.84 -6.27 23.17
CA THR A 258 3.41 -7.59 23.47
C THR A 258 4.37 -8.07 22.37
N TYR A 259 4.03 -7.83 21.11
CA TYR A 259 4.90 -8.19 20.00
C TYR A 259 6.17 -7.35 19.96
N LEU A 260 6.09 -6.06 20.28
CA LEU A 260 7.25 -5.16 20.33
C LEU A 260 8.19 -5.50 21.49
N ASP A 261 7.65 -5.85 22.66
CA ASP A 261 8.45 -6.29 23.82
C ASP A 261 9.28 -7.54 23.49
N ARG A 262 8.71 -8.50 22.75
CA ARG A 262 9.41 -9.71 22.29
C ARG A 262 10.49 -9.47 21.22
N GLN A 263 10.60 -8.25 20.68
CA GLN A 263 11.63 -7.88 19.70
C GLN A 263 12.81 -7.13 20.33
N GLY A 264 12.71 -6.69 21.60
CA GLY A 264 13.78 -6.04 22.35
C GLY A 264 14.69 -7.05 23.05
#